data_AF-A0A5K7Z424-F1
#
_entry.id   AF-A0A5K7Z424-F1
#
_cell.length_a   1.000
_cell.length_b   1.000
_cell.length_c   1.000
_cell.angle_alpha   90.00
_cell.angle_beta   90.00
_cell.angle_gamma   90.00
#
_symmetry.space_group_name_H-M   'P 1'
#
loop_
_entity.id
_entity.type
_entity.pdbx_description
1 polymer ?
#
loop_
_entity_poly.entity_id
_entity_poly.type
_entity_poly.pdbx_seq_one_letter_code
_entity_poly.pdbx_strand_id
1 'polypeptide(L)'
;MYGTAPMHAPRINLLRLEEELSAVHLRLVKVNIEHLPWEDFIRRYDKPGTLFYCDPPYYKKPFYAHNLKLEDFQLMAEVLAGIKSKFILSINDHPDIRDVFKEFKIRPVSLKYTVSKGRQMKGKELVVMNC
;
A
#
# COMPACT_ATOMS: atom_id res chain seq x y z
N MET A 1 23.69 25.67 7.12
CA MET A 1 24.07 25.46 8.53
C MET A 1 24.19 23.96 8.73
N TYR A 2 25.41 23.46 9.00
CA TYR A 2 25.67 22.03 9.18
C TYR A 2 25.37 21.64 10.64
N GLY A 3 24.42 20.73 10.84
CA GLY A 3 24.02 20.26 12.17
C GLY A 3 24.98 19.20 12.72
N THR A 4 25.60 19.48 13.86
CA THR A 4 26.48 18.58 14.61
C THR A 4 25.64 17.62 15.48
N ALA A 5 25.03 16.61 14.86
CA ALA A 5 24.41 15.49 15.59
C ALA A 5 25.30 14.23 15.44
N PRO A 6 25.93 13.71 16.50
CA PRO A 6 26.95 12.64 16.41
C PRO A 6 26.40 11.25 16.08
N MET A 7 25.11 11.09 15.79
CA MET A 7 24.44 9.79 15.63
C MET A 7 23.96 9.47 14.21
N HIS A 8 24.07 10.39 13.24
CA HIS A 8 23.66 10.09 11.86
C HIS A 8 24.66 10.65 10.86
N ALA A 9 25.15 9.78 9.97
CA ALA A 9 25.89 10.22 8.79
C ALA A 9 25.00 11.16 7.94
N PRO A 10 25.59 12.17 7.27
CA PRO A 10 24.83 13.03 6.36
C PRO A 10 24.09 12.17 5.33
N ARG A 11 22.77 12.38 5.21
CA ARG A 11 21.85 11.58 4.37
C ARG A 11 22.17 11.66 2.88
N ILE A 12 22.98 12.62 2.44
CA ILE A 12 23.35 12.81 1.05
C ILE A 12 24.86 12.62 0.96
N ASN A 13 25.28 11.40 0.59
CA ASN A 13 26.64 11.13 0.19
C ASN A 13 26.68 11.20 -1.34
N LEU A 14 27.16 12.30 -1.91
CA LEU A 14 27.17 12.54 -3.36
C LEU A 14 27.82 11.40 -4.15
N LEU A 15 28.84 10.72 -3.59
CA LEU A 15 29.51 9.59 -4.23
C LEU A 15 28.64 8.32 -4.30
N ARG A 16 27.72 8.15 -3.35
CA ARG A 16 26.75 7.03 -3.35
C ARG A 16 25.45 7.37 -4.05
N LEU A 17 25.13 8.66 -4.16
CA LEU A 17 23.90 9.13 -4.81
C LEU A 17 23.84 8.69 -6.27
N GLU A 18 24.97 8.75 -7.00
CA GLU A 18 25.03 8.30 -8.39
C GLU A 18 24.79 6.79 -8.52
N GLU A 19 25.42 5.98 -7.65
CA GLU A 19 25.22 4.53 -7.63
C GLU A 19 23.77 4.17 -7.28
N GLU A 20 23.18 4.84 -6.29
CA GLU A 20 21.79 4.65 -5.87
C GLU A 20 20.81 5.09 -6.97
N LEU A 21 21.04 6.24 -7.62
CA LEU A 21 20.23 6.74 -8.74
C LEU A 21 20.29 5.79 -9.93
N SER A 22 21.48 5.29 -10.26
CA SER A 22 21.67 4.32 -11.36
C SER A 22 20.95 3.00 -11.08
N ALA A 23 21.06 2.48 -9.86
CA ALA A 23 20.35 1.27 -9.44
C ALA A 23 18.83 1.44 -9.48
N VAL A 24 18.31 2.59 -9.04
CA VAL A 24 16.88 2.92 -9.12
C VAL A 24 16.44 3.06 -10.57
N HIS A 25 17.22 3.75 -11.41
CA HIS A 25 16.91 3.94 -12.82
C HIS A 25 16.79 2.59 -13.56
N LEU A 26 17.76 1.69 -13.38
CA LEU A 26 17.73 0.36 -14.00
C LEU A 26 16.53 -0.48 -13.55
N ARG A 27 16.12 -0.34 -12.27
CA ARG A 27 14.94 -1.04 -11.74
C ARG A 27 13.63 -0.47 -12.29
N LEU A 28 13.55 0.85 -12.46
CA LEU A 28 12.34 1.55 -12.86
C LEU A 28 12.21 1.76 -14.36
N VAL A 29 13.21 1.40 -15.18
CA VAL A 29 13.20 1.62 -16.63
C VAL A 29 12.00 0.97 -17.34
N LYS A 30 11.41 -0.08 -16.75
CA LYS A 30 10.20 -0.76 -17.26
C LYS A 30 8.93 -0.42 -16.48
N VAL A 31 9.00 0.55 -15.56
CA VAL A 31 7.87 0.96 -14.71
C VAL A 31 7.24 2.21 -15.30
N ASN A 32 5.95 2.12 -15.61
CA ASN A 32 5.15 3.28 -15.94
C ASN A 32 4.58 3.87 -14.64
N ILE A 33 4.75 5.18 -14.45
CA ILE A 33 4.22 5.92 -13.31
C ILE A 33 3.08 6.78 -13.81
N GLU A 34 1.90 6.62 -13.22
CA GLU A 34 0.73 7.44 -13.54
C GLU A 34 0.22 8.17 -12.30
N HIS A 35 -0.28 9.38 -12.51
CA HIS A 35 -0.95 10.20 -11.50
C HIS A 35 -2.42 10.35 -11.87
N LEU A 36 -3.19 9.28 -11.64
CA LEU A 36 -4.61 9.18 -11.95
C LEU A 36 -5.41 8.85 -10.68
N PRO A 37 -6.72 9.13 -10.65
CA PRO A 37 -7.64 8.48 -9.75
C PRO A 37 -7.48 6.95 -9.83
N TRP A 38 -7.48 6.27 -8.70
CA TRP A 38 -7.19 4.84 -8.63
C TRP A 38 -8.21 4.00 -9.42
N GLU A 39 -9.46 4.45 -9.51
CA GLU A 39 -10.54 3.78 -10.24
C GLU A 39 -10.26 3.80 -11.75
N ASP A 40 -9.85 4.95 -12.28
CA ASP A 40 -9.48 5.11 -13.68
C ASP A 40 -8.25 4.28 -14.02
N PHE A 41 -7.28 4.22 -13.10
CA PHE A 41 -6.11 3.36 -13.25
C PHE A 41 -6.50 1.88 -13.37
N ILE A 42 -7.34 1.37 -12.46
CA ILE A 42 -7.80 -0.02 -12.51
C ILE A 42 -8.54 -0.28 -13.83
N ARG A 43 -9.49 0.58 -14.21
CA ARG A 43 -10.27 0.43 -15.45
C ARG A 43 -9.38 0.39 -16.70
N ARG A 44 -8.34 1.22 -16.77
CA ARG A 44 -7.44 1.32 -17.92
C ARG A 44 -6.57 0.07 -18.09
N TYR A 45 -6.16 -0.53 -16.98
CA TYR A 45 -5.22 -1.65 -16.94
C TYR A 45 -5.88 -3.01 -16.71
N ASP A 46 -7.21 -3.05 -16.54
CA ASP A 46 -7.97 -4.28 -16.37
C ASP A 46 -7.93 -5.15 -17.63
N LYS A 47 -7.02 -6.12 -17.60
CA LYS A 47 -6.78 -7.08 -18.67
C LYS A 47 -6.54 -8.48 -18.07
N PRO A 48 -6.93 -9.55 -18.77
CA PRO A 48 -6.56 -10.90 -18.38
C PRO A 48 -5.04 -11.02 -18.23
N GLY A 49 -4.57 -11.54 -17.09
CA GLY A 49 -3.14 -11.68 -16.78
C GLY A 49 -2.50 -10.50 -16.01
N THR A 50 -3.22 -9.40 -15.80
CA THR A 50 -2.79 -8.33 -14.88
C THR A 50 -3.03 -8.74 -13.42
N LEU A 51 -2.09 -8.40 -12.54
CA LEU A 51 -2.23 -8.48 -11.09
C LEU A 51 -2.16 -7.06 -10.50
N PHE A 52 -3.22 -6.64 -9.83
CA PHE A 52 -3.24 -5.40 -9.06
C PHE A 52 -2.83 -5.65 -7.61
N TYR A 53 -1.89 -4.86 -7.10
CA TYR A 53 -1.59 -4.78 -5.68
C TYR A 53 -2.08 -3.45 -5.14
N CYS A 54 -3.04 -3.50 -4.22
CA CYS A 54 -3.71 -2.34 -3.64
C CYS A 54 -3.28 -2.18 -2.18
N ASP A 55 -2.76 -1.00 -1.83
CA ASP A 55 -2.37 -0.64 -0.45
C ASP A 55 -2.93 0.76 -0.13
N PRO A 56 -4.26 0.88 0.07
CA PRO A 56 -4.88 2.17 0.35
C PRO A 56 -4.54 2.66 1.76
N PRO A 57 -4.75 3.96 2.04
CA PRO A 57 -4.69 4.49 3.39
C PRO A 57 -5.51 3.66 4.38
N TYR A 58 -4.92 3.30 5.53
CA TYR A 58 -5.58 2.41 6.49
C TYR A 58 -6.81 3.08 7.12
N TYR A 59 -7.92 2.35 7.21
CA TYR A 59 -9.17 2.86 7.76
C TYR A 59 -9.02 3.26 9.23
N LYS A 60 -9.49 4.47 9.57
CA LYS A 60 -9.44 5.09 10.91
C LYS A 60 -8.04 5.15 11.54
N LYS A 61 -6.98 5.22 10.74
CA LYS A 61 -5.61 5.44 11.21
C LYS A 61 -5.07 6.78 10.68
N PRO A 62 -4.59 7.69 11.54
CA PRO A 62 -4.20 9.05 11.14
C PRO A 62 -2.83 9.13 10.45
N PHE A 63 -2.42 8.11 9.71
CA PHE A 63 -1.10 8.06 9.08
C PHE A 63 -1.02 8.85 7.77
N TYR A 64 -2.15 9.21 7.17
CA TYR A 64 -2.22 9.87 5.86
C TYR A 64 -2.97 11.21 5.95
N ALA A 65 -2.49 12.20 5.19
CA ALA A 65 -3.11 13.53 5.11
C ALA A 65 -4.51 13.52 4.49
N HIS A 66 -4.76 12.54 3.60
CA HIS A 66 -6.04 12.29 2.96
C HIS A 66 -6.46 10.86 3.28
N ASN A 67 -7.22 10.69 4.36
CA ASN A 67 -7.76 9.39 4.73
C ASN A 67 -9.01 9.10 3.90
N LEU A 68 -9.10 7.87 3.40
CA LEU A 68 -10.32 7.34 2.80
C LEU A 68 -11.38 7.13 3.87
N LYS A 69 -12.63 7.38 3.50
CA LYS A 69 -13.82 7.10 4.30
C LYS A 69 -14.35 5.71 3.97
N LEU A 70 -15.35 5.26 4.74
CA LEU A 70 -15.92 3.92 4.54
C LEU A 70 -16.55 3.77 3.15
N GLU A 71 -17.16 4.84 2.64
CA GLU A 71 -17.80 4.90 1.33
C GLU A 71 -16.79 4.69 0.19
N ASP A 72 -15.55 5.19 0.34
CA ASP A 72 -14.49 4.97 -0.63
C ASP A 72 -14.08 3.50 -0.71
N PHE A 73 -14.08 2.79 0.42
CA PHE A 73 -13.81 1.35 0.45
C PHE A 73 -14.97 0.53 -0.14
N GLN A 74 -16.21 0.98 0.03
CA GLN A 74 -17.37 0.35 -0.61
C GLN A 74 -17.28 0.48 -2.13
N LEU A 75 -16.95 1.67 -2.63
CA LEU A 75 -16.69 1.90 -4.06
C LEU A 75 -15.53 1.04 -4.57
N MET A 76 -14.46 0.91 -3.79
CA MET A 76 -13.34 0.03 -4.12
C MET A 76 -13.77 -1.44 -4.23
N ALA A 77 -14.59 -1.94 -3.32
CA ALA A 77 -15.13 -3.30 -3.39
C ALA A 77 -15.97 -3.50 -4.65
N GLU A 78 -16.83 -2.54 -5.00
CA GLU A 78 -17.64 -2.58 -6.22
C GLU A 78 -16.78 -2.62 -7.49
N VAL A 79 -15.78 -1.73 -7.60
CA VAL A 79 -14.87 -1.70 -8.73
C VAL A 79 -14.10 -3.02 -8.85
N LEU A 80 -13.53 -3.51 -7.75
CA LEU A 80 -12.75 -4.75 -7.71
C LEU A 80 -13.59 -6.01 -7.97
N ALA A 81 -14.91 -5.99 -7.69
CA ALA A 81 -15.80 -7.10 -8.01
C ALA A 81 -16.00 -7.27 -9.53
N GLY A 82 -15.91 -6.18 -10.29
CA GLY A 82 -16.15 -6.16 -11.74
C GLY A 82 -14.93 -6.41 -12.63
N ILE A 83 -13.73 -6.53 -12.07
CA ILE A 83 -12.50 -6.63 -12.87
C ILE A 83 -12.26 -8.05 -13.43
N LYS A 84 -11.61 -8.12 -14.60
CA LYS A 84 -11.15 -9.38 -15.22
C LYS A 84 -9.81 -9.86 -14.70
N SER A 85 -9.04 -8.94 -14.13
CA SER A 85 -7.71 -9.14 -13.57
C SER A 85 -7.75 -9.78 -12.17
N LYS A 86 -6.58 -10.15 -11.65
CA LYS A 86 -6.43 -10.58 -10.25
C LYS A 86 -6.07 -9.39 -9.39
N PHE A 87 -6.47 -9.40 -8.12
CA PHE A 87 -6.04 -8.39 -7.16
C PHE A 87 -5.61 -8.98 -5.82
N ILE A 88 -4.70 -8.26 -5.15
CA ILE A 88 -4.36 -8.42 -3.75
C ILE A 88 -4.49 -7.05 -3.10
N LEU A 89 -5.35 -6.95 -2.09
CA LEU A 89 -5.54 -5.76 -1.29
C LEU A 89 -5.01 -6.01 0.13
N SER A 90 -4.15 -5.12 0.60
CA SER A 90 -3.62 -5.10 1.97
C SER A 90 -4.32 -4.00 2.77
N ILE A 91 -4.89 -4.34 3.93
CA ILE A 91 -5.58 -3.37 4.79
C ILE A 91 -5.59 -3.79 6.26
N ASN A 92 -5.89 -2.88 7.18
CA ASN A 92 -6.03 -3.20 8.59
C ASN A 92 -7.26 -4.07 8.89
N ASP A 93 -7.14 -4.93 9.89
CA ASP A 93 -8.24 -5.76 10.38
C ASP A 93 -9.23 -4.94 11.22
N HIS A 94 -10.34 -4.55 10.60
CA HIS A 94 -11.45 -3.82 11.21
C HIS A 94 -12.79 -4.46 10.81
N PRO A 95 -13.80 -4.55 11.71
CA PRO A 95 -15.13 -5.09 11.39
C PRO A 95 -15.76 -4.46 10.13
N ASP A 96 -15.85 -3.12 10.06
CA ASP A 96 -16.38 -2.42 8.88
C ASP A 96 -15.68 -2.83 7.57
N ILE A 97 -14.36 -3.03 7.57
CA ILE A 97 -13.59 -3.43 6.38
C ILE A 97 -13.86 -4.89 6.03
N ARG A 98 -14.01 -5.77 7.02
CA ARG A 98 -14.43 -7.16 6.78
C ARG A 98 -15.81 -7.22 6.15
N ASP A 99 -16.74 -6.37 6.59
CA ASP A 99 -18.09 -6.31 6.06
C ASP A 99 -18.12 -5.79 4.61
N VAL A 100 -17.30 -4.78 4.30
CA VAL A 100 -17.16 -4.25 2.94
C VAL A 100 -16.62 -5.31 1.97
N PHE A 101 -15.58 -6.05 2.36
CA PHE A 101 -14.93 -7.02 1.49
C PHE A 101 -15.40 -8.48 1.71
N LYS A 102 -16.55 -8.68 2.36
CA LYS A 102 -17.05 -10.01 2.78
C LYS A 102 -17.24 -11.01 1.64
N GLU A 103 -17.47 -10.51 0.43
CA GLU A 103 -17.70 -11.33 -0.77
C GLU A 103 -16.39 -11.87 -1.37
N PHE A 104 -15.24 -11.33 -0.93
CA PHE A 104 -13.92 -11.75 -1.38
C PHE A 104 -13.27 -12.74 -0.41
N LYS A 105 -12.18 -13.35 -0.85
CA LYS A 105 -11.38 -14.21 0.02
C LYS A 105 -10.52 -13.35 0.94
N ILE A 106 -10.84 -13.37 2.23
CA ILE A 106 -10.11 -12.62 3.27
C ILE A 106 -9.16 -13.57 4.02
N ARG A 107 -7.88 -13.22 4.07
CA ARG A 107 -6.86 -13.90 4.87
C ARG A 107 -6.32 -12.96 5.96
N PRO A 108 -6.61 -13.23 7.24
CA PRO A 108 -5.99 -12.50 8.35
C PRO A 108 -4.49 -12.80 8.44
N VAL A 109 -3.69 -11.77 8.62
CA VAL A 109 -2.24 -11.84 8.86
C VAL A 109 -1.93 -11.11 10.17
N SER A 110 -1.13 -11.76 11.01
CA SER A 110 -0.67 -11.17 12.26
C SER A 110 0.75 -10.67 12.09
N LEU A 111 0.93 -9.35 12.15
CA LEU A 111 2.25 -8.73 12.14
C LEU A 111 2.70 -8.45 13.59
N LYS A 112 3.91 -8.89 13.89
CA LYS A 112 4.61 -8.50 15.12
C LYS A 112 5.27 -7.14 14.87
N TYR A 113 4.52 -6.06 15.09
CA TYR A 113 5.13 -4.72 15.05
C TYR A 113 5.91 -4.48 16.34
N THR A 114 7.22 -4.28 16.20
CA THR A 114 8.10 -3.83 17.29
C THR A 114 8.21 -2.31 17.23
N VAL A 115 7.09 -1.60 17.39
CA VAL A 115 7.12 -0.13 17.42
C VAL A 115 7.34 0.32 18.86
N SER A 116 8.57 0.76 19.13
CA SER A 116 9.07 1.32 20.39
C SER A 116 9.26 0.33 21.56
N LYS A 117 10.36 0.53 22.30
CA LYS A 117 10.74 -0.23 23.50
C LYS A 117 9.57 -0.27 24.51
N GLY A 118 8.85 -1.40 24.61
CA GLY A 118 8.04 -1.70 25.79
C GLY A 118 6.74 -2.48 25.60
N ARG A 119 6.04 -2.39 24.45
CA ARG A 119 4.80 -3.16 24.23
C ARG A 119 4.70 -3.71 22.81
N GLN A 120 4.62 -5.03 22.70
CA GLN A 120 4.25 -5.72 21.45
C GLN A 120 2.78 -5.41 21.13
N MET A 121 2.53 -4.50 20.20
CA MET A 121 1.21 -4.39 19.58
C MET A 121 1.13 -5.38 18.42
N LYS A 122 0.25 -6.38 18.54
CA LYS A 122 -0.11 -7.25 17.42
C LYS A 122 -0.89 -6.42 16.41
N GLY A 123 -0.25 -6.01 15.32
CA GLY A 123 -0.96 -5.46 14.17
C GLY A 123 -1.70 -6.61 13.50
N LYS A 124 -3.02 -6.50 13.38
CA LYS A 124 -3.82 -7.42 12.58
C LYS A 124 -4.09 -6.75 11.25
N GLU A 125 -3.70 -7.43 10.18
CA GLU A 125 -3.95 -7.02 8.80
C GLU A 125 -4.78 -8.07 8.09
N LEU A 126 -5.43 -7.65 7.01
CA LEU A 126 -6.22 -8.47 6.13
C LEU A 126 -5.60 -8.41 4.75
N VAL A 127 -5.41 -9.58 4.16
CA VAL A 127 -5.11 -9.73 2.74
C VAL A 127 -6.39 -10.18 2.06
N VAL A 128 -6.94 -9.33 1.19
CA VAL A 128 -8.17 -9.58 0.43
C VAL A 128 -7.81 -9.90 -1.02
N MET A 129 -8.42 -10.93 -1.60
CA MET A 129 -8.15 -11.36 -2.98
C MET A 129 -9.42 -11.90 -3.65
N ASN A 130 -9.48 -11.79 -4.98
CA ASN A 130 -10.47 -12.52 -5.77
C ASN A 130 -10.03 -13.97 -6.02
N CYS A 131 -11.02 -14.87 -6.15
CA CYS A 131 -10.82 -16.28 -6.51
C CYS A 131 -10.42 -16.40 -7.98
#